data_AF-A0A0R2DFA2-F1
#
_entry.id   AF-A0A0R2DFA2-F1
#
_cell.length_a   1.000
_cell.length_b   1.000
_cell.length_c   1.000
_cell.angle_alpha   90.00
_cell.angle_beta   90.00
_cell.angle_gamma   90.00
#
_symmetry.space_group_name_H-M   'P 1'
#
loop_
_entity.id
_entity.type
_entity.pdbx_description
1 polymer ?
#
loop_
_entity_poly.entity_id
_entity_poly.type
_entity_poly.pdbx_seq_one_letter_code
_entity_poly.pdbx_strand_id
1 'polypeptide(L)'
;MIGTETVAHASDATTVVDSETAEKSELGTCPWQLTADGVLHVGSGELPEATKPYSDYVTPFFAIQIREGADQNNLKFKTISFDGKVTTPVNASFLFANFLNDTPQIKNWQNLDTSKSTNFAFMFLSSQQNSIDVSKFDTSNATDMHGMFNGADPVKGYENLDTSKATDVSGMFANYNDNNDNPVSLDLAKLDVDRVNEDKSTTPFGASVAGGFSGMVGGANINSLNIGDWKPQIPLTGMFDGSMSSNLTELTLSPQDDLTGSKLLGPDTTEDKDPAKYTGNWENRQDQYIKHGDPNKKTYSTTDLIGKYNGQLAITENETYQWEPQVTPGNPVTIHYIDQDGKSIQADSQLPGGVRD
;
A
#
# COMPACT_ATOMS: atom_id res chain seq x y z
N MET A 1 -3.77 -29.40 -20.12
CA MET A 1 -5.14 -29.58 -19.58
C MET A 1 -5.48 -28.30 -18.88
N ILE A 2 -6.50 -27.61 -19.37
CA ILE A 2 -6.98 -26.35 -18.81
C ILE A 2 -7.80 -26.72 -17.59
N GLY A 3 -7.28 -26.43 -16.39
CA GLY A 3 -7.99 -26.65 -15.15
C GLY A 3 -9.11 -25.62 -15.04
N THR A 4 -10.34 -26.04 -15.29
CA THR A 4 -11.53 -25.26 -14.99
C THR A 4 -11.68 -25.19 -13.47
N GLU A 5 -11.40 -24.04 -12.88
CA GLU A 5 -11.83 -23.75 -11.51
C GLU A 5 -13.35 -23.78 -11.47
N THR A 6 -13.89 -24.76 -10.76
CA THR A 6 -15.30 -24.84 -10.43
C THR A 6 -15.63 -23.70 -9.47
N VAL A 7 -16.28 -22.66 -9.97
CA VAL A 7 -16.99 -21.68 -9.14
C VAL A 7 -18.12 -22.43 -8.45
N ALA A 8 -18.04 -22.57 -7.13
CA ALA A 8 -19.12 -23.12 -6.34
C ALA A 8 -20.34 -22.18 -6.48
N HIS A 9 -21.37 -22.64 -7.17
CA HIS A 9 -22.66 -21.97 -7.17
C HIS A 9 -23.23 -22.02 -5.75
N ALA A 10 -23.94 -20.97 -5.34
CA ALA A 10 -24.61 -20.81 -4.05
C ALA A 10 -25.68 -21.90 -3.72
N SER A 11 -25.73 -23.03 -4.43
CA SER A 11 -26.73 -24.09 -4.25
C SER A 11 -26.31 -25.24 -3.33
N ASP A 12 -25.02 -25.37 -2.96
CA ASP A 12 -24.53 -26.62 -2.33
C ASP A 12 -24.19 -26.50 -0.83
N ALA A 13 -24.55 -25.41 -0.15
CA ALA A 13 -24.39 -25.29 1.30
C ALA A 13 -25.60 -25.88 2.06
N THR A 14 -25.50 -27.14 2.44
CA THR A 14 -26.59 -27.97 3.01
C THR A 14 -27.09 -27.62 4.43
N THR A 15 -26.70 -26.50 5.04
CA THR A 15 -27.38 -25.98 6.24
C THR A 15 -27.21 -24.47 6.34
N VAL A 16 -28.22 -23.74 5.88
CA VAL A 16 -28.42 -22.31 6.19
C VAL A 16 -28.82 -22.22 7.66
N VAL A 17 -28.16 -21.35 8.44
CA VAL A 17 -28.63 -21.06 9.80
C VAL A 17 -29.97 -20.33 9.67
N ASP A 18 -31.06 -21.02 9.99
CA ASP A 18 -32.41 -20.46 9.89
C ASP A 18 -32.50 -19.21 10.76
N SER A 19 -32.82 -18.11 10.11
CA SER A 19 -32.95 -16.79 10.68
C SER A 19 -34.27 -16.72 11.46
N GLU A 20 -34.37 -17.34 12.63
CA GLU A 20 -35.56 -17.17 13.46
C GLU A 20 -35.70 -15.73 14.01
N THR A 21 -34.69 -14.86 13.81
CA THR A 21 -34.78 -13.42 14.11
C THR A 21 -34.02 -12.48 13.16
N ALA A 22 -33.27 -12.97 12.17
CA ALA A 22 -32.67 -12.07 11.19
C ALA A 22 -33.73 -11.70 10.16
N GLU A 23 -34.31 -10.51 10.29
CA GLU A 23 -34.97 -9.88 9.15
C GLU A 23 -34.06 -10.07 7.93
N LYS A 24 -34.66 -10.40 6.78
CA LYS A 24 -34.02 -10.35 5.46
C LYS A 24 -33.58 -8.91 5.14
N SER A 25 -32.71 -8.32 5.95
CA SER A 25 -32.13 -7.01 5.71
C SER A 25 -30.97 -7.22 4.76
N GLU A 26 -31.24 -6.95 3.48
CA GLU A 26 -30.25 -6.96 2.41
C GLU A 26 -29.04 -6.10 2.81
N LEU A 27 -27.84 -6.53 2.42
CA LEU A 27 -26.64 -5.70 2.55
C LEU A 27 -26.67 -4.70 1.39
N GLY A 28 -27.38 -3.59 1.58
CA GLY A 28 -27.76 -2.72 0.47
C GLY A 28 -28.80 -3.43 -0.39
N THR A 29 -28.44 -3.78 -1.62
CA THR A 29 -29.26 -4.66 -2.49
C THR A 29 -28.65 -6.05 -2.67
N CYS A 30 -27.54 -6.35 -1.98
CA CYS A 30 -26.90 -7.65 -2.04
C CYS A 30 -27.67 -8.66 -1.17
N PRO A 31 -28.21 -9.74 -1.74
CA PRO A 31 -28.70 -10.86 -0.93
C PRO A 31 -27.50 -11.52 -0.26
N TRP A 32 -27.66 -11.96 0.99
CA TRP A 32 -26.61 -12.69 1.68
C TRP A 32 -27.17 -13.92 2.40
N GLN A 33 -26.31 -14.91 2.62
CA GLN A 33 -26.61 -16.14 3.35
C GLN A 33 -25.45 -16.49 4.28
N LEU A 34 -25.75 -16.94 5.50
CA LEU A 34 -24.76 -17.43 6.45
C LEU A 34 -24.83 -18.95 6.53
N THR A 35 -23.72 -19.60 6.22
CA THR A 35 -23.58 -21.06 6.33
C THR A 35 -23.12 -21.48 7.72
N ALA A 36 -23.41 -22.73 8.07
CA ALA A 36 -23.08 -23.29 9.39
C ALA A 36 -21.57 -23.30 9.71
N ASP A 37 -20.70 -23.28 8.70
CA ASP A 37 -19.23 -23.17 8.83
C ASP A 37 -18.75 -21.72 8.98
N GLY A 38 -19.65 -20.74 9.07
CA GLY A 38 -19.32 -19.36 9.38
C GLY A 38 -18.91 -18.52 8.18
N VAL A 39 -19.36 -18.87 6.97
CA VAL A 39 -19.15 -18.08 5.75
C VAL A 39 -20.39 -17.24 5.45
N LEU A 40 -20.19 -15.92 5.36
CA LEU A 40 -21.20 -14.98 4.86
C LEU A 40 -21.05 -14.87 3.34
N HIS A 41 -21.92 -15.57 2.61
CA HIS A 41 -21.99 -15.53 1.16
C HIS A 41 -22.78 -14.30 0.73
N VAL A 42 -22.15 -13.42 -0.06
CA VAL A 42 -22.75 -12.19 -0.59
C VAL A 42 -22.99 -12.37 -2.09
N GLY A 43 -24.25 -12.35 -2.50
CA GLY A 43 -24.65 -12.47 -3.89
C GLY A 43 -24.57 -11.15 -4.66
N SER A 44 -24.92 -11.18 -5.94
CA SER A 44 -24.86 -10.00 -6.82
C SER A 44 -25.79 -8.89 -6.33
N GLY A 45 -25.30 -7.66 -6.34
CA GLY A 45 -26.03 -6.46 -5.89
C GLY A 45 -25.08 -5.31 -5.66
N GLU A 46 -25.60 -4.21 -5.11
CA GLU A 46 -24.84 -3.03 -4.68
C GLU A 46 -24.75 -2.99 -3.15
N LEU A 47 -23.53 -2.86 -2.62
CA LEU A 47 -23.29 -2.62 -1.19
C LEU A 47 -23.83 -1.25 -0.79
N PRO A 48 -24.30 -1.07 0.45
CA PRO A 48 -24.64 0.26 0.94
C PRO A 48 -23.37 1.03 1.29
N GLU A 49 -23.48 2.36 1.39
CA GLU A 49 -22.41 3.19 1.94
C GLU A 49 -22.13 2.83 3.41
N ALA A 50 -20.88 3.04 3.86
CA ALA A 50 -20.56 2.94 5.28
C ALA A 50 -21.37 3.97 6.08
N THR A 51 -21.82 3.57 7.28
CA THR A 51 -22.64 4.44 8.14
C THR A 51 -21.83 4.94 9.34
N LYS A 52 -22.27 6.04 9.95
CA LYS A 52 -21.58 6.70 11.07
C LYS A 52 -22.35 6.58 12.39
N PRO A 53 -22.35 5.42 13.07
CA PRO A 53 -22.85 5.34 14.44
C PRO A 53 -21.70 5.67 15.41
N TYR A 54 -21.56 6.96 15.75
CA TYR A 54 -20.67 7.48 16.81
C TYR A 54 -19.17 7.43 16.52
N SER A 55 -18.60 8.58 16.13
CA SER A 55 -17.17 8.91 15.97
C SER A 55 -16.28 7.99 15.12
N ASP A 56 -16.69 6.78 14.77
CA ASP A 56 -15.96 5.82 13.95
C ASP A 56 -16.89 5.30 12.86
N TYR A 57 -16.46 5.36 11.60
CA TYR A 57 -17.25 4.81 10.49
C TYR A 57 -17.30 3.29 10.62
N VAL A 58 -18.49 2.73 10.48
CA VAL A 58 -18.72 1.30 10.59
C VAL A 58 -18.99 0.75 9.20
N THR A 59 -18.13 -0.18 8.78
CA THR A 59 -18.32 -0.96 7.56
C THR A 59 -19.73 -1.59 7.53
N PRO A 60 -20.40 -1.67 6.38
CA PRO A 60 -21.71 -2.31 6.25
C PRO A 60 -21.82 -3.71 6.87
N PHE A 61 -20.71 -4.47 6.88
CA PHE A 61 -20.70 -5.84 7.40
C PHE A 61 -20.86 -5.91 8.92
N PHE A 62 -20.36 -4.93 9.67
CA PHE A 62 -20.45 -4.93 11.14
C PHE A 62 -21.86 -4.57 11.64
N ALA A 63 -22.69 -3.97 10.79
CA ALA A 63 -24.12 -3.79 11.06
C ALA A 63 -24.89 -5.12 11.08
N ILE A 64 -24.32 -6.21 10.54
CA ILE A 64 -24.91 -7.55 10.63
C ILE A 64 -24.72 -8.06 12.08
N GLN A 65 -25.78 -7.96 12.88
CA GLN A 65 -25.78 -8.29 14.31
C GLN A 65 -25.98 -9.79 14.61
N ILE A 66 -25.19 -10.66 13.97
CA ILE A 66 -25.23 -12.11 14.23
C ILE A 66 -24.02 -12.49 15.11
N ARG A 67 -24.26 -12.72 16.40
CA ARG A 67 -23.21 -12.93 17.42
C ARG A 67 -23.20 -14.36 17.99
N GLU A 68 -22.00 -14.83 18.38
CA GLU A 68 -21.80 -16.11 19.06
C GLU A 68 -21.61 -15.90 20.57
N GLY A 69 -22.47 -16.53 21.39
CA GLY A 69 -22.39 -16.47 22.85
C GLY A 69 -22.82 -15.12 23.44
N ALA A 70 -22.36 -14.82 24.66
CA ALA A 70 -22.68 -13.59 25.38
C ALA A 70 -21.77 -12.40 25.01
N ASP A 71 -20.72 -12.64 24.23
CA ASP A 71 -19.81 -11.61 23.77
C ASP A 71 -20.40 -10.86 22.57
N GLN A 72 -20.75 -9.59 22.82
CA GLN A 72 -21.32 -8.68 21.83
C GLN A 72 -20.32 -8.29 20.71
N ASN A 73 -19.06 -8.69 20.82
CA ASN A 73 -18.02 -8.43 19.81
C ASN A 73 -17.70 -9.66 18.96
N ASN A 74 -18.17 -10.86 19.32
CA ASN A 74 -17.84 -12.08 18.60
C ASN A 74 -18.87 -12.37 17.48
N LEU A 75 -18.51 -12.09 16.23
CA LEU A 75 -19.33 -12.39 15.04
C LEU A 75 -19.39 -13.90 14.78
N LYS A 76 -20.58 -14.41 14.40
CA LYS A 76 -20.76 -15.82 13.99
C LYS A 76 -20.05 -16.15 12.67
N PHE A 77 -19.89 -15.16 11.79
CA PHE A 77 -19.16 -15.35 10.54
C PHE A 77 -17.69 -14.99 10.73
N LYS A 78 -16.80 -15.81 10.17
CA LYS A 78 -15.35 -15.60 10.17
C LYS A 78 -14.83 -15.36 8.76
N THR A 79 -15.68 -15.53 7.74
CA THR A 79 -15.34 -15.24 6.35
C THR A 79 -16.50 -14.53 5.66
N ILE A 80 -16.18 -13.55 4.81
CA ILE A 80 -17.10 -12.91 3.87
C ILE A 80 -16.66 -13.33 2.46
N SER A 81 -17.57 -13.88 1.67
CA SER A 81 -17.29 -14.31 0.30
C SER A 81 -18.17 -13.53 -0.68
N PHE A 82 -17.55 -12.83 -1.64
CA PHE A 82 -18.28 -12.27 -2.78
C PHE A 82 -18.50 -13.35 -3.83
N ASP A 83 -19.70 -13.93 -3.85
CA ASP A 83 -20.04 -15.05 -4.75
C ASP A 83 -20.62 -14.57 -6.08
N GLY A 84 -21.28 -13.42 -6.06
CA GLY A 84 -21.82 -12.76 -7.24
C GLY A 84 -21.02 -11.52 -7.62
N LYS A 85 -21.44 -10.83 -8.68
CA LYS A 85 -20.89 -9.52 -9.04
C LYS A 85 -21.42 -8.48 -8.05
N VAL A 86 -20.58 -8.06 -7.11
CA VAL A 86 -20.92 -7.09 -6.06
C VAL A 86 -20.40 -5.72 -6.49
N THR A 87 -21.24 -4.71 -6.58
CA THR A 87 -20.83 -3.34 -6.93
C THR A 87 -20.71 -2.49 -5.67
N THR A 88 -19.70 -1.61 -5.62
CA THR A 88 -19.60 -0.59 -4.58
C THR A 88 -20.54 0.60 -4.87
N PRO A 89 -20.96 1.34 -3.83
CA PRO A 89 -21.64 2.63 -3.97
C PRO A 89 -20.69 3.70 -4.55
N VAL A 90 -21.24 4.83 -4.99
CA VAL A 90 -20.45 5.99 -5.49
C VAL A 90 -19.42 6.45 -4.44
N ASN A 91 -19.83 6.47 -3.17
CA ASN A 91 -18.94 6.71 -2.04
C ASN A 91 -18.53 5.39 -1.38
N ALA A 92 -17.36 4.87 -1.76
CA ALA A 92 -16.80 3.63 -1.23
C ALA A 92 -15.93 3.83 0.02
N SER A 93 -15.97 5.03 0.63
CA SER A 93 -15.20 5.28 1.85
C SER A 93 -15.58 4.31 2.97
N PHE A 94 -14.57 3.85 3.70
CA PHE A 94 -14.69 2.92 4.84
C PHE A 94 -15.37 1.57 4.62
N LEU A 95 -15.65 1.15 3.37
CA LEU A 95 -16.36 -0.11 3.13
C LEU A 95 -15.67 -1.32 3.76
N PHE A 96 -14.34 -1.30 3.87
CA PHE A 96 -13.52 -2.38 4.41
C PHE A 96 -12.55 -1.89 5.50
N ALA A 97 -12.91 -0.80 6.18
CA ALA A 97 -12.13 -0.24 7.28
C ALA A 97 -12.31 -1.03 8.58
N ASN A 98 -11.28 -1.00 9.42
CA ASN A 98 -11.23 -1.54 10.77
C ASN A 98 -11.55 -3.04 10.86
N PHE A 99 -11.25 -3.79 9.81
CA PHE A 99 -11.14 -5.23 9.90
C PHE A 99 -9.83 -5.61 10.60
N LEU A 100 -9.79 -5.40 11.92
CA LEU A 100 -8.64 -5.69 12.79
C LEU A 100 -8.45 -7.20 13.03
N ASN A 101 -7.47 -7.55 13.85
CA ASN A 101 -7.25 -8.91 14.36
C ASN A 101 -8.56 -9.56 14.85
N ASP A 102 -8.75 -10.84 14.50
CA ASP A 102 -9.95 -11.66 14.78
C ASP A 102 -11.26 -11.23 14.10
N THR A 103 -11.21 -10.25 13.18
CA THR A 103 -12.37 -9.91 12.32
C THR A 103 -12.49 -10.85 11.11
N PRO A 104 -13.68 -10.92 10.47
CA PRO A 104 -13.91 -11.81 9.34
C PRO A 104 -12.95 -11.53 8.17
N GLN A 105 -12.44 -12.59 7.55
CA GLN A 105 -11.60 -12.48 6.36
C GLN A 105 -12.45 -12.40 5.08
N ILE A 106 -12.07 -11.55 4.15
CA ILE A 106 -12.79 -11.32 2.89
C ILE A 106 -12.10 -12.12 1.78
N LYS A 107 -12.92 -12.78 0.95
CA LYS A 107 -12.48 -13.56 -0.19
C LYS A 107 -13.19 -13.12 -1.46
N ASN A 108 -12.60 -13.50 -2.59
CA ASN A 108 -13.11 -13.25 -3.93
C ASN A 108 -13.18 -11.77 -4.31
N TRP A 109 -12.13 -11.00 -4.00
CA TRP A 109 -12.00 -9.59 -4.36
C TRP A 109 -12.21 -9.31 -5.86
N GLN A 110 -11.90 -10.25 -6.75
CA GLN A 110 -12.13 -10.14 -8.20
C GLN A 110 -13.60 -9.97 -8.59
N ASN A 111 -14.53 -10.27 -7.69
CA ASN A 111 -15.97 -10.14 -7.92
C ASN A 111 -16.52 -8.78 -7.46
N LEU A 112 -15.67 -7.92 -6.87
CA LEU A 112 -16.03 -6.57 -6.49
C LEU A 112 -15.81 -5.61 -7.67
N ASP A 113 -16.88 -4.98 -8.14
CA ASP A 113 -16.87 -3.98 -9.20
C ASP A 113 -16.90 -2.57 -8.61
N THR A 114 -15.78 -1.86 -8.73
CA THR A 114 -15.58 -0.50 -8.21
C THR A 114 -15.78 0.61 -9.23
N SER A 115 -16.18 0.28 -10.47
CA SER A 115 -16.19 1.21 -11.62
C SER A 115 -17.08 2.44 -11.43
N LYS A 116 -18.06 2.39 -10.51
CA LYS A 116 -18.96 3.50 -10.19
C LYS A 116 -18.41 4.45 -9.12
N SER A 117 -17.43 4.01 -8.32
CA SER A 117 -16.97 4.76 -7.16
C SER A 117 -16.08 5.93 -7.57
N THR A 118 -16.26 7.06 -6.90
CA THR A 118 -15.41 8.25 -7.06
C THR A 118 -14.64 8.58 -5.79
N ASN A 119 -15.13 8.14 -4.63
CA ASN A 119 -14.49 8.34 -3.34
C ASN A 119 -14.07 6.99 -2.75
N PHE A 120 -12.76 6.80 -2.57
CA PHE A 120 -12.12 5.62 -1.98
C PHE A 120 -11.44 5.94 -0.64
N ALA A 121 -11.72 7.13 -0.07
CA ALA A 121 -11.07 7.60 1.13
C ALA A 121 -11.23 6.59 2.27
N PHE A 122 -10.12 6.19 2.89
CA PHE A 122 -10.11 5.25 4.01
C PHE A 122 -10.82 3.90 3.75
N MET A 123 -10.97 3.49 2.49
CA MET A 123 -11.68 2.24 2.15
C MET A 123 -11.15 1.02 2.90
N PHE A 124 -9.83 0.95 3.14
CA PHE A 124 -9.16 -0.12 3.88
C PHE A 124 -8.42 0.40 5.13
N LEU A 125 -8.87 1.50 5.74
CA LEU A 125 -8.26 2.03 6.97
C LEU A 125 -8.13 0.93 8.02
N SER A 126 -6.92 0.71 8.55
CA SER A 126 -6.61 -0.28 9.59
C SER A 126 -7.10 -1.70 9.27
N SER A 127 -7.11 -2.08 7.99
CA SER A 127 -7.58 -3.39 7.54
C SER A 127 -6.45 -4.43 7.61
N GLN A 128 -6.57 -5.38 8.53
CA GLN A 128 -5.62 -6.48 8.80
C GLN A 128 -6.08 -7.78 8.14
N GLN A 129 -6.44 -7.68 6.85
CA GLN A 129 -6.84 -8.83 6.05
C GLN A 129 -5.58 -9.57 5.57
N ASN A 130 -5.58 -10.90 5.65
CA ASN A 130 -4.44 -11.73 5.20
C ASN A 130 -4.10 -11.52 3.72
N SER A 131 -5.08 -11.09 2.92
CA SER A 131 -4.89 -10.73 1.52
C SER A 131 -5.94 -9.71 1.11
N ILE A 132 -5.50 -8.52 0.70
CA ILE A 132 -6.29 -7.53 -0.03
C ILE A 132 -5.80 -7.57 -1.47
N ASP A 133 -6.65 -7.91 -2.44
CA ASP A 133 -6.30 -7.94 -3.86
C ASP A 133 -7.12 -6.88 -4.62
N VAL A 134 -6.49 -5.74 -4.91
CA VAL A 134 -7.11 -4.64 -5.66
C VAL A 134 -6.77 -4.69 -7.16
N SER A 135 -6.15 -5.76 -7.66
CA SER A 135 -5.72 -5.87 -9.07
C SER A 135 -6.86 -5.82 -10.11
N LYS A 136 -8.11 -5.95 -9.65
CA LYS A 136 -9.33 -5.87 -10.49
C LYS A 136 -10.17 -4.63 -10.23
N PHE A 137 -9.70 -3.73 -9.36
CA PHE A 137 -10.43 -2.50 -9.08
C PHE A 137 -10.32 -1.59 -10.30
N ASP A 138 -11.46 -1.09 -10.77
CA ASP A 138 -11.53 0.01 -11.70
C ASP A 138 -11.60 1.30 -10.89
N THR A 139 -10.47 2.01 -10.79
CA THR A 139 -10.37 3.31 -10.12
C THR A 139 -10.31 4.46 -11.12
N SER A 140 -10.67 4.24 -12.38
CA SER A 140 -10.62 5.28 -13.42
C SER A 140 -11.53 6.48 -13.15
N ASN A 141 -12.44 6.38 -12.18
CA ASN A 141 -13.31 7.47 -11.70
C ASN A 141 -12.91 8.03 -10.33
N ALA A 142 -11.85 7.52 -9.70
CA ALA A 142 -11.41 7.96 -8.38
C ALA A 142 -10.91 9.41 -8.41
N THR A 143 -11.49 10.25 -7.55
CA THR A 143 -11.04 11.63 -7.32
C THR A 143 -10.41 11.81 -5.95
N ASP A 144 -10.80 10.98 -4.98
CA ASP A 144 -10.32 11.01 -3.60
C ASP A 144 -9.86 9.60 -3.18
N MET A 145 -8.57 9.47 -2.85
CA MET A 145 -7.94 8.24 -2.37
C MET A 145 -7.23 8.46 -1.03
N HIS A 146 -7.61 9.53 -0.31
CA HIS A 146 -7.06 9.90 0.98
C HIS A 146 -7.11 8.72 1.97
N GLY A 147 -5.96 8.33 2.52
CA GLY A 147 -5.90 7.27 3.52
C GLY A 147 -6.38 5.89 3.08
N MET A 148 -6.50 5.60 1.77
CA MET A 148 -7.13 4.36 1.28
C MET A 148 -6.57 3.09 1.91
N PHE A 149 -5.25 3.03 2.15
CA PHE A 149 -4.53 1.90 2.77
C PHE A 149 -3.84 2.28 4.08
N ASN A 150 -4.31 3.33 4.76
CA ASN A 150 -3.72 3.75 6.03
C ASN A 150 -3.85 2.63 7.08
N GLY A 151 -2.75 2.15 7.65
CA GLY A 151 -2.75 1.07 8.65
C GLY A 151 -3.11 -0.31 8.07
N ALA A 152 -3.15 -0.46 6.74
CA ALA A 152 -3.46 -1.73 6.10
C ALA A 152 -2.23 -2.64 6.03
N ASP A 153 -2.47 -3.95 6.08
CA ASP A 153 -1.48 -4.96 5.71
C ASP A 153 -1.15 -4.92 4.21
N PRO A 154 -0.05 -5.56 3.76
CA PRO A 154 0.36 -5.55 2.36
C PRO A 154 -0.75 -5.92 1.37
N VAL A 155 -0.99 -5.01 0.43
CA VAL A 155 -2.01 -5.08 -0.61
C VAL A 155 -1.40 -5.59 -1.91
N LYS A 156 -2.11 -6.44 -2.64
CA LYS A 156 -1.72 -6.90 -3.97
C LYS A 156 -2.41 -6.05 -5.04
N GLY A 157 -1.66 -5.64 -6.06
CA GLY A 157 -2.20 -4.99 -7.24
C GLY A 157 -2.38 -3.48 -7.12
N TYR A 158 -1.87 -2.85 -6.05
CA TYR A 158 -1.93 -1.40 -5.85
C TYR A 158 -1.24 -0.64 -6.99
N GLU A 159 -0.25 -1.25 -7.64
CA GLU A 159 0.49 -0.69 -8.77
C GLU A 159 -0.34 -0.59 -10.07
N ASN A 160 -1.56 -1.16 -10.09
CA ASN A 160 -2.49 -1.10 -11.22
C ASN A 160 -3.62 -0.09 -11.02
N LEU A 161 -3.65 0.61 -9.88
CA LEU A 161 -4.67 1.62 -9.64
C LEU A 161 -4.47 2.79 -10.60
N ASP A 162 -5.54 3.18 -11.28
CA ASP A 162 -5.60 4.42 -12.04
C ASP A 162 -5.82 5.58 -11.06
N THR A 163 -4.80 6.41 -10.87
CA THR A 163 -4.81 7.61 -10.03
C THR A 163 -4.85 8.90 -10.85
N SER A 164 -5.04 8.82 -12.18
CA SER A 164 -4.95 9.97 -13.10
C SER A 164 -6.01 11.05 -12.88
N LYS A 165 -7.04 10.78 -12.06
CA LYS A 165 -8.07 11.73 -11.64
C LYS A 165 -8.00 12.09 -10.15
N ALA A 166 -7.14 11.43 -9.37
CA ALA A 166 -7.02 11.68 -7.94
C ALA A 166 -6.42 13.07 -7.70
N THR A 167 -7.09 13.86 -6.87
CA THR A 167 -6.60 15.19 -6.44
C THR A 167 -5.95 15.15 -5.06
N ASP A 168 -6.18 14.08 -4.31
CA ASP A 168 -5.66 13.89 -2.96
C ASP A 168 -5.27 12.42 -2.72
N VAL A 169 -4.01 12.22 -2.33
CA VAL A 169 -3.41 10.93 -1.97
C VAL A 169 -2.77 11.00 -0.57
N SER A 170 -3.09 12.04 0.20
CA SER A 170 -2.55 12.24 1.53
C SER A 170 -2.87 11.04 2.42
N GLY A 171 -1.91 10.63 3.24
CA GLY A 171 -2.03 9.46 4.11
C GLY A 171 -2.31 8.11 3.42
N MET A 172 -2.29 8.00 2.09
CA MET A 172 -2.74 6.80 1.37
C MET A 172 -2.09 5.50 1.88
N PHE A 173 -0.81 5.55 2.25
CA PHE A 173 -0.04 4.45 2.82
C PHE A 173 0.53 4.79 4.22
N ALA A 174 -0.10 5.71 4.96
CA ALA A 174 0.30 6.00 6.33
C ALA A 174 0.19 4.73 7.18
N ASN A 175 1.15 4.44 8.06
CA ASN A 175 1.17 3.23 8.90
C ASN A 175 1.01 1.92 8.11
N TYR A 176 1.30 1.90 6.81
CA TYR A 176 1.18 0.69 6.01
C TYR A 176 2.16 -0.39 6.52
N ASN A 177 1.66 -1.62 6.72
CA ASN A 177 2.44 -2.74 7.27
C ASN A 177 3.05 -2.47 8.67
N ASP A 178 2.52 -1.51 9.44
CA ASP A 178 3.03 -1.10 10.76
C ASP A 178 2.99 -2.20 11.83
N ASN A 179 2.04 -3.12 11.72
CA ASN A 179 1.84 -4.24 12.66
C ASN A 179 2.72 -5.46 12.34
N ASN A 180 3.57 -5.40 11.32
CA ASN A 180 4.45 -6.48 10.90
C ASN A 180 5.92 -6.18 11.27
N ASP A 181 6.68 -7.18 11.69
CA ASP A 181 8.11 -7.04 11.96
C ASP A 181 8.95 -6.86 10.67
N ASN A 182 8.45 -7.36 9.52
CA ASN A 182 9.20 -7.37 8.27
C ASN A 182 8.82 -6.17 7.40
N PRO A 183 9.77 -5.26 7.08
CA PRO A 183 9.51 -4.17 6.17
C PRO A 183 9.28 -4.66 4.73
N VAL A 184 8.46 -3.93 3.97
CA VAL A 184 8.16 -4.23 2.56
C VAL A 184 8.71 -3.15 1.62
N SER A 185 8.77 -3.46 0.32
CA SER A 185 9.09 -2.48 -0.71
C SER A 185 7.80 -1.95 -1.34
N LEU A 186 7.70 -0.63 -1.50
CA LEU A 186 6.61 0.03 -2.20
C LEU A 186 7.10 0.60 -3.54
N ASP A 187 6.55 0.08 -4.63
CA ASP A 187 6.81 0.59 -5.98
C ASP A 187 5.61 1.39 -6.47
N LEU A 188 5.66 2.71 -6.28
CA LEU A 188 4.59 3.63 -6.60
C LEU A 188 4.82 4.36 -7.94
N ALA A 189 5.89 4.04 -8.67
CA ALA A 189 6.28 4.75 -9.90
C ALA A 189 5.19 4.78 -10.98
N LYS A 190 4.28 3.80 -10.96
CA LYS A 190 3.16 3.69 -11.91
C LYS A 190 1.94 4.54 -11.54
N LEU A 191 1.86 5.05 -10.31
CA LEU A 191 0.78 5.91 -9.90
C LEU A 191 0.97 7.30 -10.54
N ASP A 192 -0.05 7.78 -11.23
CA ASP A 192 -0.13 9.15 -11.75
C ASP A 192 -0.46 10.11 -10.60
N VAL A 193 0.39 11.10 -10.39
CA VAL A 193 0.24 12.12 -9.34
C VAL A 193 0.14 13.54 -9.89
N ASP A 194 -0.02 13.68 -11.21
CA ASP A 194 0.04 14.96 -11.92
C ASP A 194 -1.14 15.87 -11.57
N ARG A 195 -2.21 15.32 -11.00
CA ARG A 195 -3.40 16.04 -10.55
C ARG A 195 -3.49 16.29 -9.04
N VAL A 196 -2.56 15.73 -8.27
CA VAL A 196 -2.50 15.95 -6.83
C VAL A 196 -2.23 17.43 -6.55
N ASN A 197 -3.00 18.02 -5.65
CA ASN A 197 -2.90 19.45 -5.33
C ASN A 197 -2.93 19.71 -3.81
N GLU A 198 -2.59 20.93 -3.41
CA GLU A 198 -2.47 21.33 -2.00
C GLU A 198 -3.82 21.54 -1.30
N ASP A 199 -4.96 21.36 -1.99
CA ASP A 199 -6.26 21.58 -1.39
C ASP A 199 -6.40 20.69 -0.15
N LYS A 200 -6.86 21.29 0.93
CA LYS A 200 -6.99 20.57 2.20
C LYS A 200 -7.95 19.41 2.04
N SER A 201 -7.50 18.22 2.42
CA SER A 201 -8.41 17.11 2.61
C SER A 201 -9.37 17.41 3.74
N THR A 202 -10.64 17.09 3.58
CA THR A 202 -11.55 16.96 4.71
C THR A 202 -11.55 15.50 5.14
N THR A 203 -10.97 15.23 6.31
CA THR A 203 -11.16 13.94 6.94
C THR A 203 -12.65 13.63 7.10
N PRO A 204 -13.02 12.36 7.19
CA PRO A 204 -14.38 11.93 7.44
C PRO A 204 -14.99 12.39 8.77
N PHE A 205 -14.19 12.99 9.66
CA PHE A 205 -14.69 13.65 10.86
C PHE A 205 -15.04 15.13 10.64
N GLY A 206 -14.97 15.61 9.41
CA GLY A 206 -15.16 17.02 9.06
C GLY A 206 -13.97 17.90 9.46
N ALA A 207 -12.88 17.28 9.94
CA ALA A 207 -11.66 18.00 10.24
C ALA A 207 -10.87 18.19 8.95
N SER A 208 -10.51 19.43 8.66
CA SER A 208 -9.62 19.76 7.57
C SER A 208 -8.19 19.38 7.95
N VAL A 209 -7.57 18.48 7.19
CA VAL A 209 -6.17 18.09 7.32
C VAL A 209 -5.38 18.57 6.10
N ALA A 210 -4.05 18.55 6.19
CA ALA A 210 -3.20 18.83 5.04
C ALA A 210 -3.47 17.77 3.95
N GLY A 211 -3.81 18.21 2.73
CA GLY A 211 -4.00 17.35 1.58
C GLY A 211 -2.69 17.11 0.81
N GLY A 212 -2.80 16.82 -0.48
CA GLY A 212 -1.65 16.57 -1.34
C GLY A 212 -0.93 15.27 -0.97
N PHE A 213 0.33 15.40 -0.54
CA PHE A 213 1.18 14.26 -0.15
C PHE A 213 1.32 14.10 1.36
N SER A 214 0.70 14.95 2.17
CA SER A 214 0.91 14.97 3.62
C SER A 214 0.69 13.59 4.26
N GLY A 215 1.68 13.12 5.01
CA GLY A 215 1.70 11.84 5.72
C GLY A 215 1.55 10.61 4.83
N MET A 216 1.69 10.72 3.50
CA MET A 216 1.38 9.64 2.56
C MET A 216 2.04 8.31 2.91
N VAL A 217 3.27 8.33 3.43
CA VAL A 217 4.01 7.14 3.89
C VAL A 217 4.45 7.26 5.37
N GLY A 218 3.83 8.17 6.11
CA GLY A 218 4.16 8.41 7.52
C GLY A 218 3.90 7.18 8.38
N GLY A 219 4.91 6.68 9.08
CA GLY A 219 4.79 5.50 9.96
C GLY A 219 4.73 4.16 9.23
N ALA A 220 4.82 4.14 7.90
CA ALA A 220 4.84 2.90 7.13
C ALA A 220 6.09 2.06 7.44
N ASN A 221 5.92 0.75 7.61
CA ASN A 221 7.03 -0.17 7.76
C ASN A 221 7.55 -0.63 6.39
N ILE A 222 8.37 0.21 5.76
CA ILE A 222 8.93 -0.02 4.43
C ILE A 222 10.46 0.09 4.43
N ASN A 223 11.11 -0.69 3.57
CA ASN A 223 12.57 -0.65 3.36
C ASN A 223 12.97 0.01 2.04
N SER A 224 12.08 0.04 1.05
CA SER A 224 12.32 0.65 -0.25
C SER A 224 11.08 1.40 -0.69
N LEU A 225 11.26 2.61 -1.20
CA LEU A 225 10.22 3.43 -1.80
C LEU A 225 10.67 3.86 -3.19
N ASN A 226 9.93 3.45 -4.22
CA ASN A 226 10.13 3.92 -5.57
C ASN A 226 8.99 4.87 -5.98
N ILE A 227 9.34 6.14 -6.15
CA ILE A 227 8.49 7.18 -6.74
C ILE A 227 9.10 7.76 -8.01
N GLY A 228 10.00 6.99 -8.66
CA GLY A 228 10.51 7.34 -9.98
C GLY A 228 9.37 7.54 -10.98
N ASP A 229 9.60 8.35 -12.01
CA ASP A 229 8.63 8.69 -13.06
C ASP A 229 7.42 9.55 -12.63
N TRP A 230 7.25 9.85 -11.34
CA TRP A 230 6.26 10.83 -10.89
C TRP A 230 6.50 12.22 -11.52
N LYS A 231 5.42 12.99 -11.70
CA LYS A 231 5.47 14.37 -12.19
C LYS A 231 4.58 15.28 -11.33
N PRO A 232 4.88 15.36 -10.02
CA PRO A 232 4.06 16.11 -9.10
C PRO A 232 4.05 17.59 -9.50
N GLN A 233 2.89 18.24 -9.39
CA GLN A 233 2.75 19.67 -9.68
C GLN A 233 2.92 20.55 -8.43
N ILE A 234 3.10 19.93 -7.27
CA ILE A 234 3.28 20.55 -5.96
C ILE A 234 4.45 19.87 -5.24
N PRO A 235 5.07 20.49 -4.24
CA PRO A 235 6.07 19.82 -3.43
C PRO A 235 5.50 18.62 -2.68
N LEU A 236 6.34 17.61 -2.43
CA LEU A 236 6.07 16.43 -1.60
C LEU A 236 6.08 16.80 -0.10
N THR A 237 5.54 17.97 0.25
CA THR A 237 5.53 18.51 1.61
C THR A 237 4.81 17.56 2.56
N GLY A 238 5.46 17.29 3.70
CA GLY A 238 4.94 16.41 4.73
C GLY A 238 4.79 14.94 4.31
N MET A 239 5.31 14.49 3.15
CA MET A 239 5.16 13.10 2.70
C MET A 239 5.57 12.06 3.75
N PHE A 240 6.60 12.39 4.53
CA PHE A 240 7.13 11.55 5.61
C PHE A 240 6.73 12.05 7.02
N ASP A 241 5.75 12.96 7.16
CA ASP A 241 5.29 13.46 8.46
C ASP A 241 4.59 12.38 9.29
N GLY A 242 4.70 12.48 10.63
CA GLY A 242 4.10 11.53 11.57
C GLY A 242 4.88 10.23 11.74
N SER A 243 6.11 10.17 11.20
CA SER A 243 6.88 8.94 11.09
C SER A 243 7.74 8.61 12.32
N MET A 244 7.70 7.33 12.71
CA MET A 244 8.84 6.57 13.23
C MET A 244 9.46 5.77 12.06
N SER A 245 9.70 6.39 10.90
CA SER A 245 10.06 5.67 9.65
C SER A 245 11.53 5.21 9.66
N SER A 246 11.88 4.33 10.58
CA SER A 246 13.23 3.90 10.90
C SER A 246 13.82 2.84 9.96
N ASN A 247 13.03 2.32 9.01
CA ASN A 247 13.42 1.18 8.17
C ASN A 247 13.74 1.50 6.70
N LEU A 248 13.44 2.71 6.21
CA LEU A 248 13.65 3.06 4.79
C LEU A 248 15.14 3.09 4.46
N THR A 249 15.59 2.17 3.59
CA THR A 249 16.98 2.07 3.16
C THR A 249 17.26 2.22 1.69
N GLU A 250 16.21 2.32 0.88
CA GLU A 250 16.33 2.62 -0.54
C GLU A 250 15.22 3.58 -0.94
N LEU A 251 15.57 4.61 -1.71
CA LEU A 251 14.65 5.65 -2.18
C LEU A 251 14.97 5.96 -3.63
N THR A 252 14.00 5.76 -4.52
CA THR A 252 14.11 6.17 -5.92
C THR A 252 13.24 7.40 -6.15
N LEU A 253 13.87 8.45 -6.68
CA LEU A 253 13.26 9.76 -6.91
C LEU A 253 13.22 10.09 -8.39
N SER A 254 12.18 10.83 -8.78
CA SER A 254 12.03 11.39 -10.12
C SER A 254 12.71 12.76 -10.22
N PRO A 255 13.14 13.19 -11.42
CA PRO A 255 13.67 14.54 -11.64
C PRO A 255 12.76 15.71 -11.23
N GLN A 256 11.44 15.47 -11.16
CA GLN A 256 10.44 16.49 -10.89
C GLN A 256 10.05 16.53 -9.41
N ASP A 257 10.54 15.60 -8.60
CA ASP A 257 10.24 15.58 -7.18
C ASP A 257 10.82 16.81 -6.49
N ASP A 258 10.00 17.44 -5.66
CA ASP A 258 10.41 18.50 -4.74
C ASP A 258 10.16 18.03 -3.31
N LEU A 259 11.24 17.64 -2.63
CA LEU A 259 11.23 17.16 -1.25
C LEU A 259 11.16 18.30 -0.21
N THR A 260 10.99 19.56 -0.62
CA THR A 260 10.87 20.69 0.30
C THR A 260 9.77 20.42 1.32
N GLY A 261 10.11 20.50 2.61
CA GLY A 261 9.16 20.30 3.71
C GLY A 261 8.69 18.85 3.91
N SER A 262 9.22 17.86 3.18
CA SER A 262 8.83 16.45 3.26
C SER A 262 9.17 15.78 4.60
N LYS A 263 10.08 16.37 5.38
CA LYS A 263 10.70 15.77 6.57
C LYS A 263 11.16 14.34 6.34
N LEU A 264 11.75 14.06 5.18
CA LEU A 264 12.47 12.80 4.95
C LEU A 264 13.38 12.56 6.15
N LEU A 265 13.11 11.51 6.92
CA LEU A 265 13.94 11.14 8.06
C LEU A 265 15.00 10.16 7.59
N GLY A 266 16.17 10.23 8.21
CA GLY A 266 17.08 9.09 8.20
C GLY A 266 16.51 7.93 9.03
N PRO A 267 16.96 6.69 8.84
CA PRO A 267 16.70 5.61 9.75
C PRO A 267 17.25 6.10 11.07
N ASP A 268 16.35 6.15 12.03
CA ASP A 268 16.65 6.55 13.39
C ASP A 268 17.82 5.70 13.91
N THR A 269 19.01 6.29 13.98
CA THR A 269 20.18 5.64 14.62
C THR A 269 20.10 5.73 16.15
N THR A 270 19.09 6.42 16.70
CA THR A 270 18.92 6.71 18.13
C THR A 270 17.98 5.74 18.85
N GLU A 271 17.17 4.96 18.12
CA GLU A 271 16.29 3.91 18.69
C GLU A 271 16.68 2.44 18.35
N ASP A 272 17.88 2.19 17.80
CA ASP A 272 18.42 0.87 17.41
C ASP A 272 17.63 0.23 16.23
N LYS A 273 18.25 -0.30 15.16
CA LYS A 273 19.18 -1.44 15.21
C LYS A 273 20.35 -1.25 14.25
N ASP A 274 21.48 -0.92 14.84
CA ASP A 274 22.84 -1.06 14.30
C ASP A 274 23.42 0.11 13.49
N PRO A 275 23.75 1.24 14.14
CA PRO A 275 24.68 2.23 13.59
C PRO A 275 26.06 1.65 13.16
N ALA A 276 26.37 0.38 13.48
CA ALA A 276 27.55 -0.29 12.94
C ALA A 276 27.36 -0.81 11.50
N LYS A 277 26.15 -0.77 10.94
CA LYS A 277 25.88 -1.21 9.55
C LYS A 277 25.86 -0.08 8.52
N TYR A 278 25.54 1.15 8.91
CA TYR A 278 25.41 2.28 7.98
C TYR A 278 26.16 3.51 8.43
N THR A 279 26.55 4.37 7.48
CA THR A 279 27.39 5.57 7.75
C THR A 279 26.59 6.77 8.21
N GLY A 280 25.25 6.71 8.12
CA GLY A 280 24.38 7.86 8.39
C GLY A 280 24.27 8.83 7.22
N ASN A 281 24.68 8.42 6.00
CA ASN A 281 24.42 9.16 4.77
C ASN A 281 23.78 8.25 3.69
N TRP A 282 23.11 8.89 2.74
CA TRP A 282 22.67 8.28 1.49
C TRP A 282 23.82 8.25 0.48
N GLU A 283 23.92 7.21 -0.32
CA GLU A 283 24.74 7.15 -1.53
C GLU A 283 23.85 6.87 -2.74
N ASN A 284 24.25 7.36 -3.92
CA ASN A 284 23.61 6.92 -5.15
C ASN A 284 24.00 5.46 -5.43
N ARG A 285 23.07 4.62 -5.86
CA ARG A 285 23.33 3.20 -6.15
C ARG A 285 24.41 2.98 -7.20
N GLN A 286 24.66 3.94 -8.09
CA GLN A 286 25.77 3.90 -9.05
C GLN A 286 27.14 3.91 -8.36
N ASP A 287 27.24 4.50 -7.17
CA ASP A 287 28.46 4.63 -6.37
C ASP A 287 28.62 3.52 -5.33
N GLN A 288 27.70 2.54 -5.26
CA GLN A 288 27.63 1.53 -4.19
C GLN A 288 28.90 0.68 -4.02
N TYR A 289 29.73 0.57 -5.07
CA TYR A 289 30.98 -0.19 -5.05
C TYR A 289 32.22 0.67 -4.79
N ILE A 290 32.05 1.99 -4.71
CA ILE A 290 33.13 2.91 -4.36
C ILE A 290 33.32 2.84 -2.83
N LYS A 291 34.58 2.74 -2.41
CA LYS A 291 34.92 2.58 -0.98
C LYS A 291 34.54 3.81 -0.18
N HIS A 292 34.11 3.56 1.06
CA HIS A 292 33.90 4.63 2.03
C HIS A 292 35.17 5.48 2.19
N GLY A 293 35.02 6.81 2.16
CA GLY A 293 36.12 7.78 2.25
C GLY A 293 36.91 8.02 0.95
N ASP A 294 36.56 7.36 -0.16
CA ASP A 294 37.13 7.69 -1.47
C ASP A 294 36.64 9.10 -1.91
N PRO A 295 37.53 9.99 -2.38
CA PRO A 295 37.15 11.34 -2.79
C PRO A 295 36.18 11.39 -3.98
N ASN A 296 36.04 10.31 -4.75
CA ASN A 296 35.10 10.23 -5.87
C ASN A 296 33.72 9.73 -5.45
N LYS A 297 33.58 9.20 -4.22
CA LYS A 297 32.28 8.75 -3.71
C LYS A 297 31.47 9.96 -3.26
N LYS A 298 30.25 10.10 -3.78
CA LYS A 298 29.32 11.11 -3.30
C LYS A 298 28.34 10.49 -2.31
N THR A 299 28.25 11.13 -1.15
CA THR A 299 27.28 10.81 -0.11
C THR A 299 26.51 12.07 0.26
N TYR A 300 25.29 11.89 0.72
CA TYR A 300 24.38 12.98 1.06
C TYR A 300 23.87 12.76 2.47
N SER A 301 24.02 13.76 3.33
CA SER A 301 23.16 13.81 4.52
C SER A 301 21.70 13.93 4.07
N THR A 302 20.75 13.56 4.93
CA THR A 302 19.33 13.71 4.57
C THR A 302 18.97 15.16 4.20
N THR A 303 19.55 16.13 4.89
CA THR A 303 19.40 17.56 4.57
C THR A 303 19.93 17.89 3.18
N ASP A 304 21.10 17.36 2.81
CA ASP A 304 21.70 17.61 1.49
C ASP A 304 20.91 16.93 0.38
N LEU A 305 20.37 15.74 0.62
CA LEU A 305 19.51 15.05 -0.35
C LEU A 305 18.20 15.82 -0.59
N ILE A 306 17.54 16.30 0.47
CA ILE A 306 16.39 17.22 0.35
C ILE A 306 16.79 18.48 -0.42
N GLY A 307 17.96 19.06 -0.11
CA GLY A 307 18.48 20.24 -0.81
C GLY A 307 18.76 20.00 -2.31
N LYS A 308 19.10 18.77 -2.70
CA LYS A 308 19.27 18.37 -4.10
C LYS A 308 17.92 18.29 -4.85
N TYR A 309 16.85 17.93 -4.17
CA TYR A 309 15.49 17.84 -4.70
C TYR A 309 14.60 18.95 -4.12
N ASN A 310 14.90 20.20 -4.44
CA ASN A 310 14.20 21.39 -3.93
C ASN A 310 13.45 22.19 -5.01
N GLY A 311 13.21 21.57 -6.17
CA GLY A 311 12.60 22.21 -7.34
C GLY A 311 13.50 23.17 -8.14
N GLN A 312 14.77 23.38 -7.75
CA GLN A 312 15.66 24.36 -8.41
C GLN A 312 16.77 23.74 -9.26
N LEU A 313 17.15 22.49 -9.00
CA LEU A 313 18.25 21.81 -9.69
C LEU A 313 17.75 20.98 -10.86
N ALA A 314 18.48 21.03 -11.98
CA ALA A 314 18.21 20.22 -13.15
C ALA A 314 18.74 18.78 -12.94
N ILE A 315 17.90 17.92 -12.38
CA ILE A 315 18.07 16.47 -12.42
C ILE A 315 17.46 15.99 -13.75
N THR A 316 18.04 14.99 -14.40
CA THR A 316 17.66 14.62 -15.79
C THR A 316 17.09 13.21 -15.90
N GLU A 317 17.32 12.35 -14.92
CA GLU A 317 16.86 10.97 -14.88
C GLU A 317 16.51 10.56 -13.45
N ASN A 318 15.76 9.47 -13.30
CA ASN A 318 15.47 8.92 -11.98
C ASN A 318 16.79 8.47 -11.33
N GLU A 319 16.95 8.76 -10.04
CA GLU A 319 18.10 8.33 -9.25
C GLU A 319 17.63 7.47 -8.09
N THR A 320 18.30 6.34 -7.87
CA THR A 320 18.09 5.47 -6.70
C THR A 320 19.19 5.73 -5.69
N TYR A 321 18.78 6.02 -4.46
CA TYR A 321 19.63 6.20 -3.30
C TYR A 321 19.47 5.02 -2.36
N GLN A 322 20.56 4.62 -1.73
CA GLN A 322 20.55 3.65 -0.63
C GLN A 322 21.28 4.22 0.58
N TRP A 323 20.96 3.77 1.80
CA TRP A 323 21.84 4.06 2.94
C TRP A 323 23.20 3.45 2.70
N GLU A 324 24.23 4.27 2.78
CA GLU A 324 25.59 3.80 2.57
C GLU A 324 25.94 2.78 3.68
N PRO A 325 26.24 1.52 3.31
CA PRO A 325 26.68 0.53 4.27
C PRO A 325 28.11 0.83 4.74
N GLN A 326 28.40 0.55 6.01
CA GLN A 326 29.73 0.67 6.61
C GLN A 326 30.76 -0.24 5.93
N VAL A 327 30.29 -1.37 5.40
CA VAL A 327 31.10 -2.28 4.58
C VAL A 327 30.66 -2.14 3.13
N THR A 328 31.54 -1.58 2.31
CA THR A 328 31.31 -1.48 0.86
C THR A 328 31.11 -2.88 0.26
N PRO A 329 30.01 -3.13 -0.45
CA PRO A 329 29.80 -4.35 -1.22
C PRO A 329 30.95 -4.62 -2.18
N GLY A 330 31.25 -5.89 -2.44
CA GLY A 330 32.21 -6.25 -3.47
C GLY A 330 31.67 -5.94 -4.86
N ASN A 331 32.56 -5.60 -5.79
CA ASN A 331 32.19 -5.46 -7.19
C ASN A 331 31.50 -6.74 -7.69
N PRO A 332 30.45 -6.63 -8.52
CA PRO A 332 29.80 -7.79 -9.08
C PRO A 332 30.79 -8.56 -9.97
N VAL A 333 30.82 -9.88 -9.82
CA VAL A 333 31.60 -10.76 -10.69
C VAL A 333 30.80 -10.97 -11.97
N THR A 334 31.39 -10.62 -13.12
CA THR A 334 30.79 -10.89 -14.42
C THR A 334 31.14 -12.31 -14.86
N ILE A 335 30.12 -13.13 -15.12
CA ILE A 335 30.24 -14.47 -15.68
C ILE A 335 30.02 -14.37 -17.18
N HIS A 336 31.02 -14.77 -17.95
CA HIS A 336 30.93 -14.92 -19.40
C HIS A 336 30.62 -16.38 -19.76
N TYR A 337 29.56 -16.61 -20.51
CA TYR A 337 29.23 -17.93 -21.04
C TYR A 337 29.82 -18.04 -22.45
N ILE A 338 30.93 -18.78 -22.58
CA ILE A 338 31.64 -18.98 -23.85
C ILE A 338 31.78 -20.47 -24.20
N ASP A 339 31.78 -20.80 -25.49
CA ASP A 339 32.13 -22.13 -25.99
C ASP A 339 33.66 -22.36 -25.99
N GLN A 340 34.07 -23.54 -26.46
CA GLN A 340 35.49 -23.94 -26.53
C GLN A 340 36.32 -23.07 -27.49
N ASP A 341 35.67 -22.37 -28.42
CA ASP A 341 36.30 -21.46 -29.38
C ASP A 341 36.26 -19.99 -28.89
N GLY A 342 35.76 -19.75 -27.68
CA GLY A 342 35.68 -18.43 -27.07
C GLY A 342 34.49 -17.59 -27.55
N LYS A 343 33.53 -18.18 -28.25
CA LYS A 343 32.32 -17.48 -28.71
C LYS A 343 31.25 -17.46 -27.63
N SER A 344 30.64 -16.31 -27.42
CA SER A 344 29.52 -16.16 -26.47
C SER A 344 28.36 -17.10 -26.84
N ILE A 345 27.92 -17.90 -25.87
CA ILE A 345 26.78 -18.83 -25.98
C ILE A 345 25.54 -18.35 -25.21
N GLN A 346 25.70 -17.38 -24.31
CA GLN A 346 24.63 -16.68 -23.60
C GLN A 346 25.11 -15.28 -23.19
N ALA A 347 24.18 -14.36 -22.98
CA ALA A 347 24.47 -13.06 -22.37
C ALA A 347 25.17 -13.21 -21.02
N ASP A 348 26.11 -12.31 -20.75
CA ASP A 348 26.83 -12.25 -19.48
C ASP A 348 25.84 -12.13 -18.30
N SER A 349 26.18 -12.76 -17.18
CA SER A 349 25.43 -12.59 -15.94
C SER A 349 26.33 -11.99 -14.86
N GLN A 350 25.76 -11.14 -14.01
CA GLN A 350 26.49 -10.59 -12.86
C GLN A 350 26.10 -11.31 -11.57
N LEU A 351 27.09 -11.68 -10.76
CA LEU A 351 26.91 -12.12 -9.38
C LEU A 351 27.30 -10.97 -8.45
N PRO A 352 26.38 -10.39 -7.66
CA PRO A 352 26.75 -9.43 -6.63
C PRO A 352 27.61 -10.15 -5.58
N GLY A 353 28.87 -9.74 -5.40
CA GLY A 353 29.81 -10.38 -4.49
C GLY A 353 29.88 -9.66 -3.15
N GLY A 354 29.66 -10.37 -2.05
CA GLY A 354 30.11 -9.93 -0.73
C GLY A 354 31.62 -10.11 -0.58
N VAL A 355 32.28 -9.30 0.24
CA VAL A 355 33.68 -9.57 0.62
C VAL A 355 33.70 -10.85 1.47
N ARG A 356 34.08 -11.98 0.85
CA ARG A 356 34.24 -13.37 1.37
C ARG A 356 33.21 -14.42 0.93
N ASP A 357 32.36 -14.14 -0.07
CA ASP A 357 31.49 -15.16 -0.70
C ASP A 357 32.10 -15.79 -1.96
#